data_AF-A0A9E5D6L4-F1
#
_entry.id   AF-A0A9E5D6L4-F1
#
_cell.length_a   1.000
_cell.length_b   1.000
_cell.length_c   1.000
_cell.angle_alpha   90.00
_cell.angle_beta   90.00
_cell.angle_gamma   90.00
#
_symmetry.space_group_name_H-M   'P 1'
#
loop_
_entity.id
_entity.type
_entity.pdbx_description
1 polymer ?
#
loop_
_entity_poly.entity_id
_entity_poly.type
_entity_poly.pdbx_seq_one_letter_code
_entity_poly.pdbx_strand_id
1 'polypeptide(L)'
;MEVRPFTIAVEDSVLDDLRQRLADTRWPDEMPNSGWDYGSNLAYLKELVEYWRTGFDWRVQEAKLNTFSHFKSEVDGLDIHFIHERGKGPAPMPLIITHGWPSCFFEMTKIIPLLSDPASHGGDPADSFDVVAPSLPGFGFSDHAKDRGMEVQRVAGMWNKLMTQNLGYPRYAAQGGDIGGGVTARLGFAHAGNLFGIHLTSITRPTPYLGPGSKPVTEAEQALIDQRAKWFDDEGGYNHIQGTKPQTLAYGLNDSPAGLAAWIVEKYRTWSDCGGDVEKTYTKDELLTIITIYWVTQTISSSTRMYFENQKDLWTMEKDQKVPAPAGMAM
;
A
#
# COMPACT_ATOMS: atom_id res chain seq x y z
N MET A 1 -25.92 -4.51 -1.22
CA MET A 1 -24.85 -4.42 -2.24
C MET A 1 -24.22 -5.79 -2.35
N GLU A 2 -23.81 -6.23 -3.54
CA GLU A 2 -23.34 -7.61 -3.76
C GLU A 2 -21.85 -7.73 -3.36
N VAL A 3 -21.53 -8.69 -2.49
CA VAL A 3 -20.16 -9.11 -2.18
C VAL A 3 -19.96 -10.47 -2.83
N ARG A 4 -19.03 -10.55 -3.78
CA ARG A 4 -18.80 -11.72 -4.62
C ARG A 4 -17.45 -12.36 -4.29
N PRO A 5 -17.36 -13.69 -4.13
CA PRO A 5 -16.07 -14.36 -4.05
C PRO A 5 -15.18 -14.03 -5.25
N PHE A 6 -13.89 -13.88 -4.99
CA PHE A 6 -12.87 -13.66 -6.02
C PHE A 6 -11.78 -14.72 -5.87
N THR A 7 -11.18 -15.13 -6.98
CA THR A 7 -10.04 -16.05 -6.99
C THR A 7 -9.00 -15.46 -7.92
N ILE A 8 -7.76 -15.37 -7.44
CA ILE A 8 -6.64 -14.92 -8.26
C ILE A 8 -6.34 -16.04 -9.25
N ALA A 9 -6.47 -15.73 -10.54
CA ALA A 9 -6.20 -16.65 -11.63
C ALA A 9 -5.51 -15.87 -12.76
N VAL A 10 -4.19 -15.79 -12.70
CA VAL A 10 -3.39 -15.15 -13.76
C VAL A 10 -3.27 -16.11 -14.94
N GLU A 11 -3.51 -15.63 -16.16
CA GLU A 11 -3.35 -16.44 -17.36
C GLU A 11 -1.87 -16.81 -17.61
N ASP A 12 -1.61 -18.04 -18.08
CA ASP A 12 -0.25 -18.49 -18.41
C ASP A 12 0.42 -17.58 -19.44
N SER A 13 -0.36 -17.06 -20.39
CA SER A 13 0.10 -16.11 -21.42
C SER A 13 0.76 -14.85 -20.84
N VAL A 14 0.26 -14.34 -19.70
CA VAL A 14 0.81 -13.16 -19.01
C VAL A 14 2.15 -13.51 -18.33
N LEU A 15 2.26 -14.72 -17.78
CA LEU A 15 3.49 -15.20 -17.14
C LEU A 15 4.56 -15.54 -18.18
N ASP A 16 4.16 -16.05 -19.35
CA ASP A 16 5.08 -16.32 -20.46
C ASP A 16 5.61 -15.03 -21.07
N ASP A 17 4.75 -14.01 -21.28
CA ASP A 17 5.18 -12.66 -21.68
C ASP A 17 6.15 -12.05 -20.67
N LEU A 18 5.86 -12.15 -19.36
CA LEU A 18 6.76 -11.72 -18.30
C LEU A 18 8.14 -12.37 -18.42
N ARG A 19 8.20 -13.70 -18.52
CA ARG A 19 9.47 -14.45 -18.63
C ARG A 19 10.25 -14.05 -19.87
N GLN A 20 9.58 -13.86 -21.01
CA GLN A 20 10.22 -13.44 -22.26
C GLN A 20 10.83 -12.04 -22.11
N ARG A 21 10.09 -11.08 -21.56
CA ARG A 21 10.59 -9.71 -21.33
C ARG A 21 11.75 -9.65 -20.34
N LEU A 22 11.72 -10.49 -19.29
CA LEU A 22 12.86 -10.61 -18.37
C LEU A 22 14.10 -11.14 -19.09
N ALA A 23 13.96 -12.14 -19.96
CA ALA A 23 15.06 -12.69 -20.77
C ALA A 23 15.66 -11.64 -21.72
N ASP A 24 14.82 -10.79 -22.31
CA ASP A 24 15.22 -9.77 -23.29
C ASP A 24 15.58 -8.42 -22.66
N THR A 25 15.79 -8.38 -21.33
CA THR A 25 16.12 -7.14 -20.62
C THR A 25 17.38 -6.49 -21.18
N ARG A 26 17.25 -5.28 -21.72
CA ARG A 26 18.39 -4.45 -22.11
C ARG A 26 18.93 -3.68 -20.90
N TRP A 27 19.98 -4.20 -20.29
CA TRP A 27 20.59 -3.63 -19.09
C TRP A 27 21.30 -2.28 -19.34
N PRO A 28 21.18 -1.31 -18.42
CA PRO A 28 21.99 -0.09 -18.45
C PRO A 28 23.43 -0.37 -17.98
N ASP A 29 24.29 0.63 -18.15
CA ASP A 29 25.57 0.73 -17.44
C ASP A 29 25.36 1.17 -15.98
N GLU A 30 26.41 1.08 -15.17
CA GLU A 30 26.41 1.51 -13.76
C GLU A 30 27.75 2.19 -13.44
N MET A 31 27.69 3.25 -12.61
CA MET A 31 28.89 3.91 -12.11
C MET A 31 29.71 2.95 -11.24
N PRO A 32 31.02 2.76 -11.49
CA PRO A 32 31.82 1.84 -10.70
C PRO A 32 31.82 2.18 -9.21
N ASN A 33 31.59 1.19 -8.36
CA ASN A 33 31.60 1.29 -6.90
C ASN A 33 30.53 2.24 -6.31
N SER A 34 29.41 2.50 -7.02
CA SER A 34 28.32 3.35 -6.50
C SER A 34 27.38 2.65 -5.52
N GLY A 35 27.47 1.33 -5.37
CA GLY A 35 26.56 0.56 -4.51
C GLY A 35 25.10 0.84 -4.87
N TRP A 36 24.37 1.45 -3.95
CA TRP A 36 22.96 1.86 -4.11
C TRP A 36 22.76 3.38 -4.15
N ASP A 37 23.85 4.18 -4.17
CA ASP A 37 23.80 5.63 -4.04
C ASP A 37 23.06 6.30 -5.22
N TYR A 38 22.94 5.60 -6.35
CA TYR A 38 22.25 6.04 -7.57
C TYR A 38 20.93 5.28 -7.79
N GLY A 39 20.43 4.56 -6.78
CA GLY A 39 19.23 3.73 -6.82
C GLY A 39 19.53 2.23 -6.86
N SER A 40 18.65 1.45 -7.48
CA SER A 40 18.78 -0.02 -7.56
C SER A 40 20.12 -0.45 -8.13
N ASN A 41 20.91 -1.19 -7.33
CA ASN A 41 22.21 -1.72 -7.76
C ASN A 41 22.06 -2.72 -8.90
N LEU A 42 22.89 -2.58 -9.95
CA LEU A 42 22.80 -3.38 -11.18
C LEU A 42 23.09 -4.87 -10.94
N ALA A 43 24.09 -5.19 -10.11
CA ALA A 43 24.43 -6.58 -9.82
C ALA A 43 23.30 -7.28 -9.08
N TYR A 44 22.75 -6.63 -8.04
CA TYR A 44 21.59 -7.12 -7.32
C TYR A 44 20.36 -7.28 -8.22
N LEU A 45 20.05 -6.27 -9.05
CA LEU A 45 18.88 -6.32 -9.92
C LEU A 45 18.99 -7.43 -10.97
N LYS A 46 20.18 -7.69 -11.52
CA LYS A 46 20.43 -8.83 -12.41
C LYS A 46 20.19 -10.16 -11.72
N GLU A 47 20.65 -10.30 -10.48
CA GLU A 47 20.40 -11.50 -9.66
C GLU A 47 18.90 -11.70 -9.40
N LEU A 48 18.20 -10.64 -8.98
CA LEU A 48 16.77 -10.70 -8.70
C LEU A 48 15.96 -11.04 -9.96
N VAL A 49 16.28 -10.42 -11.10
CA VAL A 49 15.63 -10.69 -12.39
C VAL A 49 15.91 -12.11 -12.88
N GLU A 50 17.13 -12.62 -12.70
CA GLU A 50 17.44 -14.00 -13.07
C GLU A 50 16.68 -14.99 -12.19
N TYR A 51 16.60 -14.74 -10.88
CA TYR A 51 15.77 -15.53 -9.99
C TYR A 51 14.29 -15.43 -10.38
N TRP A 52 13.79 -14.24 -10.72
CA TRP A 52 12.41 -14.07 -11.16
C TRP A 52 12.08 -14.85 -12.43
N ARG A 53 13.03 -14.90 -13.36
CA ARG A 53 12.89 -15.62 -14.63
C ARG A 53 12.95 -17.13 -14.48
N THR A 54 13.79 -17.64 -13.58
CA THR A 54 14.18 -19.07 -13.57
C THR A 54 13.85 -19.83 -12.30
N GLY A 55 13.72 -19.16 -11.15
CA GLY A 55 13.52 -19.78 -9.85
C GLY A 55 12.20 -19.40 -9.15
N PHE A 56 11.68 -18.21 -9.39
CA PHE A 56 10.41 -17.75 -8.82
C PHE A 56 9.22 -18.48 -9.46
N ASP A 57 8.37 -19.06 -8.63
CA ASP A 57 7.16 -19.75 -9.06
C ASP A 57 5.90 -18.97 -8.65
N TRP A 58 5.33 -18.22 -9.59
CA TRP A 58 4.08 -17.50 -9.37
C TRP A 58 2.93 -18.42 -8.94
N ARG A 59 2.84 -19.66 -9.46
CA ARG A 59 1.73 -20.57 -9.16
C ARG A 59 1.76 -21.01 -7.69
N VAL A 60 2.95 -21.14 -7.11
CA VAL A 60 3.10 -21.38 -5.66
C VAL A 60 2.61 -20.18 -4.86
N GLN A 61 2.95 -18.95 -5.26
CA GLN A 61 2.51 -17.75 -4.54
C GLN A 61 1.00 -17.50 -4.73
N GLU A 62 0.47 -17.69 -5.93
CA GLU A 62 -0.95 -17.60 -6.25
C GLU A 62 -1.78 -18.60 -5.43
N ALA A 63 -1.32 -19.85 -5.30
CA ALA A 63 -1.97 -20.85 -4.46
C ALA A 63 -1.98 -20.43 -2.97
N LYS A 64 -0.87 -19.88 -2.46
CA LYS A 64 -0.79 -19.34 -1.09
C LYS A 64 -1.71 -18.14 -0.89
N LEU A 65 -1.77 -17.21 -1.85
CA LEU A 65 -2.67 -16.06 -1.77
C LEU A 65 -4.14 -16.52 -1.72
N ASN A 66 -4.51 -17.47 -2.56
CA ASN A 66 -5.86 -18.04 -2.61
C ASN A 66 -6.23 -18.89 -1.38
N THR A 67 -5.36 -19.06 -0.38
CA THR A 67 -5.80 -19.60 0.92
C THR A 67 -6.57 -18.59 1.75
N PHE A 68 -6.48 -17.30 1.41
CA PHE A 68 -7.28 -16.24 2.01
C PHE A 68 -8.62 -16.08 1.30
N SER A 69 -9.61 -15.58 2.02
CA SER A 69 -10.96 -15.33 1.55
C SER A 69 -11.02 -14.01 0.79
N HIS A 70 -10.83 -14.08 -0.52
CA HIS A 70 -10.87 -12.94 -1.42
C HIS A 70 -12.28 -12.63 -1.91
N PHE A 71 -12.58 -11.34 -2.02
CA PHE A 71 -13.87 -10.84 -2.50
C PHE A 71 -13.70 -9.63 -3.41
N LYS A 72 -14.75 -9.38 -4.19
CA LYS A 72 -14.98 -8.16 -4.94
C LYS A 72 -16.36 -7.60 -4.64
N SER A 73 -16.45 -6.27 -4.55
CA SER A 73 -17.72 -5.57 -4.37
C SER A 73 -17.70 -4.21 -5.04
N GLU A 74 -18.81 -3.84 -5.68
CA GLU A 74 -18.93 -2.51 -6.27
C GLU A 74 -19.08 -1.44 -5.17
N VAL A 75 -18.19 -0.46 -5.21
CA VAL A 75 -18.23 0.73 -4.35
C VAL A 75 -18.02 1.95 -5.23
N ASP A 76 -19.01 2.84 -5.29
CA ASP A 76 -18.98 4.05 -6.11
C ASP A 76 -18.63 3.79 -7.59
N GLY A 77 -19.15 2.68 -8.14
CA GLY A 77 -18.98 2.30 -9.55
C GLY A 77 -17.65 1.62 -9.88
N LEU A 78 -16.84 1.27 -8.88
CA LEU A 78 -15.58 0.51 -9.06
C LEU A 78 -15.68 -0.84 -8.35
N ASP A 79 -15.24 -1.91 -9.01
CA ASP A 79 -15.17 -3.22 -8.38
C ASP A 79 -13.91 -3.33 -7.51
N ILE A 80 -14.10 -3.24 -6.19
CA ILE A 80 -13.02 -3.22 -5.22
C ILE A 80 -12.72 -4.63 -4.75
N HIS A 81 -11.45 -5.02 -4.91
CA HIS A 81 -10.90 -6.24 -4.35
C HIS A 81 -10.53 -6.07 -2.87
N PHE A 82 -10.81 -7.08 -2.05
CA PHE A 82 -10.36 -7.15 -0.66
C PHE A 82 -10.25 -8.58 -0.16
N ILE A 83 -9.38 -8.82 0.82
CA ILE A 83 -9.46 -10.00 1.69
C ILE A 83 -10.46 -9.69 2.81
N HIS A 84 -11.31 -10.66 3.16
CA HIS A 84 -12.15 -10.61 4.36
C HIS A 84 -12.04 -11.91 5.14
N GLU A 85 -11.21 -11.90 6.19
CA GLU A 85 -11.08 -13.02 7.13
C GLU A 85 -11.90 -12.78 8.38
N ARG A 86 -12.76 -13.74 8.73
CA ARG A 86 -13.58 -13.67 9.95
C ARG A 86 -12.74 -14.10 11.16
N GLY A 87 -12.86 -13.36 12.26
CA GLY A 87 -12.14 -13.70 13.48
C GLY A 87 -12.71 -14.95 14.17
N LYS A 88 -11.87 -15.68 14.90
CA LYS A 88 -12.22 -16.91 15.62
C LYS A 88 -12.42 -16.73 17.13
N GLY A 89 -12.35 -15.50 17.63
CA GLY A 89 -12.62 -15.18 19.03
C GLY A 89 -14.11 -15.00 19.35
N PRO A 90 -14.45 -14.71 20.62
CA PRO A 90 -15.84 -14.65 21.09
C PRO A 90 -16.61 -13.44 20.56
N ALA A 91 -15.93 -12.35 20.22
CA ALA A 91 -16.51 -11.13 19.67
C ALA A 91 -15.51 -10.36 18.79
N PRO A 92 -15.18 -10.86 17.58
CA PRO A 92 -14.16 -10.25 16.75
C PRO A 92 -14.49 -8.80 16.38
N MET A 93 -13.55 -7.88 16.61
CA MET A 93 -13.73 -6.48 16.23
C MET A 93 -13.53 -6.30 14.73
N PRO A 94 -14.46 -5.68 13.98
CA PRO A 94 -14.23 -5.40 12.56
C PRO A 94 -13.10 -4.39 12.39
N LEU A 95 -12.12 -4.71 11.54
CA LEU A 95 -10.94 -3.90 11.29
C LEU A 95 -10.68 -3.81 9.79
N ILE A 96 -10.64 -2.59 9.27
CA ILE A 96 -10.15 -2.33 7.91
C ILE A 96 -8.68 -1.92 7.93
N ILE A 97 -7.84 -2.60 7.14
CA ILE A 97 -6.39 -2.34 7.04
C ILE A 97 -6.05 -1.88 5.63
N THR A 98 -5.60 -0.63 5.49
CA THR A 98 -5.29 -0.03 4.18
C THR A 98 -3.79 0.06 3.95
N HIS A 99 -3.33 -0.51 2.84
CA HIS A 99 -1.93 -0.47 2.40
C HIS A 99 -1.54 0.88 1.77
N GLY A 100 -0.25 1.00 1.43
CA GLY A 100 0.35 2.15 0.78
C GLY A 100 0.83 1.88 -0.64
N TRP A 101 1.89 2.60 -1.05
CA TRP A 101 2.66 2.38 -2.27
C TRP A 101 4.17 2.32 -1.92
N PRO A 102 4.98 1.45 -2.54
CA PRO A 102 4.65 0.46 -3.59
C PRO A 102 4.18 -0.89 -2.99
N SER A 103 3.40 -0.83 -1.91
CA SER A 103 2.79 -1.98 -1.23
C SER A 103 1.46 -2.40 -1.88
N CYS A 104 0.99 -3.60 -1.54
CA CYS A 104 -0.37 -4.07 -1.85
C CYS A 104 -0.92 -4.93 -0.71
N PHE A 105 -2.16 -5.42 -0.86
CA PHE A 105 -2.84 -6.28 0.11
C PHE A 105 -2.00 -7.49 0.59
N PHE A 106 -1.02 -7.96 -0.20
CA PHE A 106 -0.15 -9.06 0.15
C PHE A 106 0.58 -8.85 1.49
N GLU A 107 1.00 -7.63 1.82
CA GLU A 107 1.74 -7.39 3.07
C GLU A 107 0.91 -7.73 4.32
N MET A 108 -0.41 -7.61 4.21
CA MET A 108 -1.34 -7.90 5.30
C MET A 108 -1.48 -9.40 5.56
N THR A 109 -1.11 -10.26 4.60
CA THR A 109 -1.23 -11.72 4.73
C THR A 109 -0.41 -12.28 5.89
N LYS A 110 0.69 -11.61 6.29
CA LYS A 110 1.50 -12.01 7.45
C LYS A 110 0.83 -11.73 8.80
N ILE A 111 0.00 -10.68 8.87
CA ILE A 111 -0.63 -10.25 10.13
C ILE A 111 -2.10 -10.71 10.25
N ILE A 112 -2.78 -10.98 9.14
CA ILE A 112 -4.18 -11.43 9.13
C ILE A 112 -4.39 -12.68 10.01
N PRO A 113 -3.58 -13.75 9.96
CA PRO A 113 -3.77 -14.91 10.82
C PRO A 113 -3.61 -14.58 12.31
N LEU A 114 -2.66 -13.70 12.65
CA LEU A 114 -2.39 -13.27 14.02
C LEU A 114 -3.57 -12.46 14.61
N LEU A 115 -4.20 -11.62 13.78
CA LEU A 115 -5.32 -10.77 14.19
C LEU A 115 -6.65 -11.53 14.19
N SER A 116 -6.87 -12.41 13.22
CA SER A 116 -8.13 -13.16 13.09
C SER A 116 -8.20 -14.33 14.08
N ASP A 117 -7.08 -14.98 14.39
CA ASP A 117 -7.02 -16.16 15.27
C ASP A 117 -5.88 -16.05 16.30
N PRO A 118 -5.89 -15.03 17.19
CA PRO A 118 -4.80 -14.80 18.13
C PRO A 118 -4.55 -16.01 19.05
N ALA A 119 -5.58 -16.79 19.38
CA ALA A 119 -5.47 -17.98 20.23
C ALA A 119 -4.51 -19.04 19.67
N SER A 120 -4.57 -19.29 18.35
CA SER A 120 -3.65 -20.21 17.66
C SER A 120 -2.21 -19.68 17.56
N HIS A 121 -2.01 -18.41 17.90
CA HIS A 121 -0.73 -17.70 17.84
C HIS A 121 -0.23 -17.19 19.20
N GLY A 122 -0.83 -17.67 20.31
CA GLY A 122 -0.39 -17.36 21.68
C GLY A 122 -0.92 -16.03 22.26
N GLY A 123 -1.87 -15.39 21.59
CA GLY A 123 -2.61 -14.23 22.08
C GLY A 123 -3.92 -14.58 22.79
N ASP A 124 -4.59 -13.57 23.34
CA ASP A 124 -5.93 -13.71 23.94
C ASP A 124 -7.00 -13.85 22.83
N PRO A 125 -7.86 -14.88 22.84
CA PRO A 125 -9.00 -14.98 21.92
C PRO A 125 -9.89 -13.73 21.89
N ALA A 126 -9.99 -12.99 23.00
CA ALA A 126 -10.78 -11.75 23.09
C ALA A 126 -10.22 -10.62 22.20
N ASP A 127 -8.94 -10.66 21.83
CA ASP A 127 -8.28 -9.68 20.97
C ASP A 127 -8.43 -9.99 19.46
N SER A 128 -9.38 -10.86 19.09
CA SER A 128 -9.60 -11.23 17.69
C SER A 128 -10.26 -10.11 16.87
N PHE A 129 -9.99 -10.09 15.56
CA PHE A 129 -10.57 -9.15 14.61
C PHE A 129 -11.23 -9.87 13.43
N ASP A 130 -12.32 -9.31 12.91
CA ASP A 130 -12.68 -9.56 11.51
C ASP A 130 -11.82 -8.62 10.65
N VAL A 131 -10.90 -9.17 9.86
CA VAL A 131 -9.92 -8.38 9.12
C VAL A 131 -10.36 -8.18 7.68
N VAL A 132 -10.48 -6.93 7.27
CA VAL A 132 -10.78 -6.51 5.89
C VAL A 132 -9.56 -5.78 5.34
N ALA A 133 -8.89 -6.35 4.34
CA ALA A 133 -7.71 -5.76 3.72
C ALA A 133 -7.98 -5.45 2.24
N PRO A 134 -8.55 -4.26 1.94
CA PRO A 134 -8.84 -3.89 0.57
C PRO A 134 -7.59 -3.48 -0.21
N SER A 135 -7.61 -3.76 -1.51
CA SER A 135 -6.72 -3.12 -2.46
C SER A 135 -7.25 -1.74 -2.80
N LEU A 136 -6.42 -0.70 -2.65
CA LEU A 136 -6.77 0.67 -3.03
C LEU A 136 -7.28 0.73 -4.49
N PRO A 137 -8.20 1.66 -4.83
CA PRO A 137 -8.62 1.85 -6.21
C PRO A 137 -7.41 2.10 -7.13
N GLY A 138 -7.27 1.28 -8.16
CA GLY A 138 -6.13 1.29 -9.08
C GLY A 138 -4.88 0.56 -8.60
N PHE A 139 -4.97 -0.26 -7.56
CA PHE A 139 -3.90 -1.12 -7.06
C PHE A 139 -4.33 -2.58 -7.09
N GLY A 140 -3.37 -3.47 -7.38
CA GLY A 140 -3.61 -4.92 -7.33
C GLY A 140 -4.82 -5.32 -8.17
N PHE A 141 -5.78 -6.03 -7.56
CA PHE A 141 -6.94 -6.56 -8.26
C PHE A 141 -8.18 -5.63 -8.22
N SER A 142 -8.08 -4.44 -7.62
CA SER A 142 -9.16 -3.44 -7.64
C SER A 142 -9.21 -2.69 -8.97
N ASP A 143 -10.42 -2.34 -9.41
CA ASP A 143 -10.60 -1.45 -10.55
C ASP A 143 -9.90 -0.10 -10.32
N HIS A 144 -9.49 0.54 -11.42
CA HIS A 144 -8.93 1.89 -11.40
C HIS A 144 -9.97 2.95 -11.76
N ALA A 145 -9.82 4.13 -11.17
CA ALA A 145 -10.67 5.28 -11.48
C ALA A 145 -10.60 5.64 -12.98
N LYS A 146 -11.77 5.95 -13.56
CA LYS A 146 -11.92 6.41 -14.96
C LYS A 146 -12.06 7.94 -15.05
N ASP A 147 -12.22 8.58 -13.91
CA ASP A 147 -12.36 10.01 -13.68
C ASP A 147 -11.26 10.53 -12.73
N ARG A 148 -11.10 11.86 -12.67
CA ARG A 148 -10.19 12.53 -11.74
C ARG A 148 -10.73 12.51 -10.31
N GLY A 149 -9.88 12.90 -9.35
CA GLY A 149 -10.27 13.02 -7.95
C GLY A 149 -10.39 11.68 -7.25
N MET A 150 -9.38 10.81 -7.40
CA MET A 150 -9.23 9.59 -6.59
C MET A 150 -8.12 9.79 -5.52
N GLU A 151 -8.27 10.85 -4.74
CA GLU A 151 -7.45 11.17 -3.57
C GLU A 151 -7.89 10.40 -2.31
N VAL A 152 -7.11 10.48 -1.23
CA VAL A 152 -7.41 9.76 0.03
C VAL A 152 -8.78 10.12 0.63
N GLN A 153 -9.30 11.31 0.33
CA GLN A 153 -10.61 11.78 0.73
C GLN A 153 -11.74 10.95 0.14
N ARG A 154 -11.73 10.72 -1.18
CA ARG A 154 -12.70 9.85 -1.84
C ARG A 154 -12.59 8.41 -1.37
N VAL A 155 -11.36 7.88 -1.25
CA VAL A 155 -11.15 6.50 -0.81
C VAL A 155 -11.66 6.27 0.61
N ALA A 156 -11.49 7.22 1.53
CA ALA A 156 -12.07 7.12 2.87
C ALA A 156 -13.60 7.00 2.84
N GLY A 157 -14.28 7.76 1.98
CA GLY A 157 -15.71 7.62 1.75
C GLY A 157 -16.10 6.24 1.21
N MET A 158 -15.31 5.71 0.28
CA MET A 158 -15.49 4.36 -0.27
C MET A 158 -15.32 3.28 0.81
N TRP A 159 -14.29 3.37 1.66
CA TRP A 159 -14.08 2.44 2.77
C TRP A 159 -15.20 2.48 3.80
N ASN A 160 -15.74 3.65 4.10
CA ASN A 160 -16.90 3.72 4.97
C ASN A 160 -18.13 3.04 4.36
N LYS A 161 -18.37 3.17 3.05
CA LYS A 161 -19.44 2.45 2.35
C LYS A 161 -19.20 0.94 2.32
N LEU A 162 -17.98 0.51 1.97
CA LEU A 162 -17.58 -0.91 2.00
C LEU A 162 -17.88 -1.54 3.36
N MET A 163 -17.44 -0.91 4.44
CA MET A 163 -17.63 -1.45 5.79
C MET A 163 -19.10 -1.41 6.23
N THR A 164 -19.80 -0.29 6.05
CA THR A 164 -21.14 -0.10 6.63
C THR A 164 -22.28 -0.62 5.77
N GLN A 165 -22.17 -0.56 4.44
CA GLN A 165 -23.25 -0.86 3.51
C GLN A 165 -23.04 -2.20 2.80
N ASN A 166 -21.82 -2.51 2.38
CA ASN A 166 -21.53 -3.76 1.68
C ASN A 166 -21.32 -4.92 2.67
N LEU A 167 -20.52 -4.70 3.74
CA LEU A 167 -20.20 -5.71 4.74
C LEU A 167 -21.09 -5.67 6.00
N GLY A 168 -21.86 -4.59 6.18
CA GLY A 168 -22.84 -4.48 7.27
C GLY A 168 -22.25 -4.24 8.66
N TYR A 169 -21.00 -3.74 8.76
CA TYR A 169 -20.39 -3.35 10.02
C TYR A 169 -20.75 -1.90 10.38
N PRO A 170 -21.70 -1.65 11.31
CA PRO A 170 -22.12 -0.28 11.65
C PRO A 170 -21.01 0.51 12.36
N ARG A 171 -20.14 -0.19 13.08
CA ARG A 171 -18.90 0.34 13.67
C ARG A 171 -17.73 -0.60 13.41
N TYR A 172 -16.56 -0.02 13.15
CA TYR A 172 -15.32 -0.75 12.85
C TYR A 172 -14.08 0.05 13.33
N ALA A 173 -12.93 -0.59 13.45
CA ALA A 173 -11.64 0.08 13.62
C ALA A 173 -10.97 0.23 12.25
N ALA A 174 -10.08 1.22 12.11
CA ALA A 174 -9.33 1.43 10.87
C ALA A 174 -7.83 1.54 11.17
N GLN A 175 -7.02 0.89 10.33
CA GLN A 175 -5.56 0.93 10.42
C GLN A 175 -4.95 1.23 9.06
N GLY A 176 -3.89 2.03 9.05
CA GLY A 176 -3.09 2.25 7.85
C GLY A 176 -1.74 2.92 8.10
N GLY A 177 -0.83 2.72 7.15
CA GLY A 177 0.43 3.45 7.00
C GLY A 177 0.54 4.03 5.59
N ASP A 178 1.56 4.84 5.32
CA ASP A 178 1.79 5.49 4.01
C ASP A 178 0.50 6.18 3.46
N ILE A 179 0.07 5.90 2.23
CA ILE A 179 -1.20 6.39 1.66
C ILE A 179 -2.40 5.93 2.50
N GLY A 180 -2.39 4.67 2.94
CA GLY A 180 -3.42 4.09 3.79
C GLY A 180 -3.55 4.80 5.15
N GLY A 181 -2.47 5.39 5.65
CA GLY A 181 -2.48 6.27 6.82
C GLY A 181 -3.29 7.54 6.57
N GLY A 182 -3.14 8.16 5.38
CA GLY A 182 -3.95 9.30 4.95
C GLY A 182 -5.44 8.96 4.83
N VAL A 183 -5.75 7.79 4.25
CA VAL A 183 -7.13 7.29 4.16
C VAL A 183 -7.71 7.04 5.55
N THR A 184 -6.94 6.42 6.44
CA THR A 184 -7.33 6.09 7.82
C THR A 184 -7.56 7.35 8.66
N ALA A 185 -6.67 8.34 8.57
CA ALA A 185 -6.85 9.62 9.22
C ALA A 185 -8.12 10.34 8.73
N ARG A 186 -8.41 10.24 7.42
CA ARG A 186 -9.60 10.84 6.83
C ARG A 186 -10.90 10.12 7.21
N LEU A 187 -10.88 8.79 7.33
CA LEU A 187 -11.95 8.02 7.96
C LEU A 187 -12.20 8.53 9.39
N GLY A 188 -11.13 8.68 10.17
CA GLY A 188 -11.17 9.26 11.51
C GLY A 188 -11.80 10.64 11.56
N PHE A 189 -11.52 11.48 10.55
CA PHE A 189 -12.04 12.84 10.44
C PHE A 189 -13.53 12.89 10.05
N ALA A 190 -13.89 12.23 8.96
CA ALA A 190 -15.21 12.36 8.32
C ALA A 190 -16.26 11.37 8.84
N HIS A 191 -15.82 10.25 9.43
CA HIS A 191 -16.67 9.10 9.76
C HIS A 191 -16.46 8.59 11.20
N ALA A 192 -16.02 9.44 12.14
CA ALA A 192 -15.77 9.04 13.53
C ALA A 192 -16.96 8.34 14.23
N GLY A 193 -18.21 8.69 13.87
CA GLY A 193 -19.40 8.03 14.41
C GLY A 193 -19.50 6.54 14.04
N ASN A 194 -18.86 6.11 12.96
CA ASN A 194 -18.76 4.72 12.52
C ASN A 194 -17.47 4.03 13.00
N LEU A 195 -16.65 4.68 13.82
CA LEU A 195 -15.36 4.13 14.23
C LEU A 195 -15.30 3.78 15.72
N PHE A 196 -14.61 2.68 16.04
CA PHE A 196 -14.10 2.43 17.40
C PHE A 196 -12.86 3.29 17.67
N GLY A 197 -12.00 3.42 16.67
CA GLY A 197 -10.78 4.23 16.68
C GLY A 197 -9.98 4.02 15.40
N ILE A 198 -8.92 4.80 15.27
CA ILE A 198 -7.93 4.68 14.19
C ILE A 198 -6.56 4.30 14.77
N HIS A 199 -5.79 3.51 14.01
CA HIS A 199 -4.40 3.19 14.34
C HIS A 199 -3.48 3.54 13.16
N LEU A 200 -2.48 4.38 13.40
CA LEU A 200 -1.59 4.89 12.36
C LEU A 200 -0.15 4.43 12.60
N THR A 201 0.48 3.89 11.55
CA THR A 201 1.93 3.58 11.55
C THR A 201 2.74 4.60 10.75
N SER A 202 2.05 5.55 10.11
CA SER A 202 2.65 6.68 9.41
C SER A 202 1.65 7.83 9.35
N ILE A 203 2.11 9.04 9.70
CA ILE A 203 1.26 10.24 9.73
C ILE A 203 1.69 11.14 8.57
N THR A 204 1.11 10.89 7.40
CA THR A 204 1.41 11.63 6.17
C THR A 204 0.47 12.83 5.97
N ARG A 205 -0.76 12.74 6.49
CA ARG A 205 -1.86 13.72 6.40
C ARG A 205 -2.76 13.64 7.65
N PRO A 206 -3.53 14.69 7.97
CA PRO A 206 -3.57 16.00 7.32
C PRO A 206 -2.36 16.89 7.65
N THR A 207 -2.16 17.92 6.84
CA THR A 207 -1.26 19.02 7.22
C THR A 207 -1.90 19.85 8.34
N PRO A 208 -1.25 20.05 9.50
CA PRO A 208 -1.82 20.80 10.60
C PRO A 208 -1.94 22.30 10.27
N TYR A 209 -2.87 23.00 10.95
CA TYR A 209 -2.95 24.45 10.88
C TYR A 209 -1.77 25.10 11.64
N LEU A 210 -0.90 25.81 10.90
CA LEU A 210 0.25 26.54 11.46
C LEU A 210 0.13 28.06 11.31
N GLY A 211 -1.09 28.57 11.09
CA GLY A 211 -1.36 30.00 10.89
C GLY A 211 -1.42 30.82 12.19
N PRO A 212 -1.92 32.07 12.13
CA PRO A 212 -2.02 32.94 13.30
C PRO A 212 -2.72 32.29 14.50
N GLY A 213 -2.06 32.36 15.65
CA GLY A 213 -2.52 31.78 16.91
C GLY A 213 -2.06 30.34 17.17
N SER A 214 -1.35 29.71 16.24
CA SER A 214 -0.69 28.42 16.49
C SER A 214 0.45 28.58 17.49
N LYS A 215 0.70 27.52 18.26
CA LYS A 215 1.86 27.45 19.15
C LYS A 215 3.14 27.53 18.30
N PRO A 216 4.21 28.18 18.78
CA PRO A 216 5.50 28.12 18.11
C PRO A 216 5.96 26.67 17.95
N VAL A 217 6.57 26.37 16.81
CA VAL A 217 7.26 25.10 16.56
C VAL A 217 8.42 25.00 17.54
N THR A 218 8.47 23.93 18.32
CA THR A 218 9.56 23.63 19.24
C THR A 218 10.82 23.19 18.47
N GLU A 219 11.99 23.21 19.12
CA GLU A 219 13.23 22.74 18.50
C GLU A 219 13.14 21.27 18.06
N ALA A 220 12.47 20.42 18.83
CA ALA A 220 12.26 19.01 18.49
C ALA A 220 11.34 18.85 17.25
N GLU A 221 10.27 19.63 17.16
CA GLU A 221 9.39 19.64 15.99
C GLU A 221 10.12 20.20 14.76
N GLN A 222 10.94 21.24 14.93
CA GLN A 222 11.75 21.79 13.84
C GLN A 222 12.77 20.76 13.34
N ALA A 223 13.44 20.02 14.24
CA ALA A 223 14.35 18.95 13.85
C ALA A 223 13.65 17.84 13.05
N LEU A 224 12.41 17.47 13.40
CA LEU A 224 11.60 16.52 12.62
C LEU A 224 11.22 17.08 11.24
N ILE A 225 10.87 18.36 11.15
CA ILE A 225 10.58 19.04 9.88
C ILE A 225 11.81 19.03 8.98
N ASP A 226 12.98 19.37 9.52
CA ASP A 226 14.23 19.42 8.77
C ASP A 226 14.67 18.02 8.33
N GLN A 227 14.53 17.01 9.19
CA GLN A 227 14.78 15.60 8.85
C GLN A 227 13.89 15.14 7.70
N ARG A 228 12.59 15.48 7.75
CA ARG A 228 11.64 15.13 6.69
C ARG A 228 11.96 15.85 5.39
N ALA A 229 12.33 17.13 5.44
CA ALA A 229 12.74 17.90 4.26
C ALA A 229 13.98 17.28 3.60
N LYS A 230 15.01 16.97 4.40
CA LYS A 230 16.20 16.27 3.91
C LYS A 230 15.87 14.92 3.26
N TRP A 231 15.00 14.12 3.89
CA TRP A 231 14.57 12.86 3.30
C TRP A 231 13.84 13.07 1.96
N PHE A 232 13.01 14.10 1.83
CA PHE A 232 12.36 14.40 0.54
C PHE A 232 13.36 14.87 -0.53
N ASP A 233 14.40 15.61 -0.16
CA ASP A 233 15.44 16.01 -1.10
C ASP A 233 16.25 14.80 -1.59
N ASP A 234 16.57 13.86 -0.68
CA ASP A 234 17.36 12.67 -0.99
C ASP A 234 16.52 11.59 -1.72
N GLU A 235 15.29 11.34 -1.26
CA GLU A 235 14.48 10.16 -1.64
C GLU A 235 13.17 10.51 -2.37
N GLY A 236 12.75 11.78 -2.39
CA GLY A 236 11.44 12.22 -2.87
C GLY A 236 11.25 12.23 -4.38
N GLY A 237 12.26 11.82 -5.16
CA GLY A 237 12.22 11.80 -6.62
C GLY A 237 11.03 11.03 -7.18
N TYR A 238 10.75 9.83 -6.63
CA TYR A 238 9.61 9.00 -7.03
C TYR A 238 8.28 9.74 -6.81
N ASN A 239 8.14 10.41 -5.66
CA ASN A 239 6.93 11.12 -5.27
C ASN A 239 6.69 12.29 -6.23
N HIS A 240 7.74 13.03 -6.56
CA HIS A 240 7.65 14.17 -7.47
C HIS A 240 7.21 13.76 -8.88
N ILE A 241 7.83 12.74 -9.47
CA ILE A 241 7.45 12.32 -10.83
C ILE A 241 6.04 11.73 -10.88
N GLN A 242 5.65 10.96 -9.86
CA GLN A 242 4.29 10.39 -9.74
C GLN A 242 3.23 11.47 -9.47
N GLY A 243 3.57 12.51 -8.69
CA GLY A 243 2.69 13.63 -8.39
C GLY A 243 2.48 14.60 -9.55
N THR A 244 3.40 14.63 -10.52
CA THR A 244 3.38 15.63 -11.61
C THR A 244 3.09 15.06 -13.00
N LYS A 245 3.67 13.92 -13.36
CA LYS A 245 3.60 13.28 -14.69
C LYS A 245 3.49 11.75 -14.58
N PRO A 246 2.53 11.19 -13.82
CA PRO A 246 2.45 9.74 -13.59
C PRO A 246 2.28 8.94 -14.88
N GLN A 247 1.54 9.47 -15.87
CA GLN A 247 1.35 8.79 -17.15
C GLN A 247 2.66 8.67 -17.95
N THR A 248 3.57 9.64 -17.87
CA THR A 248 4.86 9.58 -18.56
C THR A 248 5.74 8.49 -17.97
N LEU A 249 5.82 8.41 -16.64
CA LEU A 249 6.55 7.36 -15.92
C LEU A 249 5.98 5.96 -16.25
N ALA A 250 4.65 5.86 -16.32
CA ALA A 250 3.95 4.60 -16.48
C ALA A 250 4.35 3.81 -17.73
N TYR A 251 4.65 4.46 -18.86
CA TYR A 251 5.00 3.74 -20.09
C TYR A 251 6.25 2.86 -19.89
N GLY A 252 7.28 3.38 -19.21
CA GLY A 252 8.49 2.61 -18.93
C GLY A 252 8.27 1.51 -17.91
N LEU A 253 7.58 1.83 -16.81
CA LEU A 253 7.35 0.86 -15.73
C LEU A 253 6.34 -0.24 -16.08
N ASN A 254 5.39 0.02 -16.98
CA ASN A 254 4.38 -0.96 -17.39
C ASN A 254 4.85 -1.85 -18.55
N ASP A 255 5.85 -1.42 -19.33
CA ASP A 255 6.40 -2.21 -20.44
C ASP A 255 7.60 -3.07 -20.03
N SER A 256 8.39 -2.60 -19.06
CA SER A 256 9.63 -3.26 -18.62
C SER A 256 9.49 -3.87 -17.22
N PRO A 257 9.44 -5.21 -17.08
CA PRO A 257 9.36 -5.85 -15.76
C PRO A 257 10.65 -5.64 -14.95
N ALA A 258 11.83 -5.59 -15.60
CA ALA A 258 13.08 -5.24 -14.91
C ALA A 258 13.06 -3.78 -14.41
N GLY A 259 12.49 -2.86 -15.19
CA GLY A 259 12.28 -1.47 -14.78
C GLY A 259 11.29 -1.34 -13.61
N LEU A 260 10.20 -2.11 -13.63
CA LEU A 260 9.25 -2.21 -12.53
C LEU A 260 9.92 -2.75 -11.25
N ALA A 261 10.67 -3.84 -11.37
CA ALA A 261 11.39 -4.43 -10.23
C ALA A 261 12.38 -3.42 -9.63
N ALA A 262 13.16 -2.73 -10.47
CA ALA A 262 14.10 -1.70 -10.03
C ALA A 262 13.42 -0.56 -9.25
N TRP A 263 12.24 -0.14 -9.70
CA TRP A 263 11.47 0.95 -9.10
C TRP A 263 10.88 0.59 -7.74
N ILE A 264 10.48 -0.67 -7.57
CA ILE A 264 9.84 -1.15 -6.34
C ILE A 264 10.88 -1.60 -5.31
N VAL A 265 11.87 -2.42 -5.70
CA VAL A 265 12.79 -3.05 -4.75
C VAL A 265 13.70 -2.05 -4.03
N GLU A 266 14.04 -0.95 -4.69
CA GLU A 266 14.80 0.14 -4.07
C GLU A 266 14.05 0.67 -2.84
N LYS A 267 12.72 0.82 -2.90
CA LYS A 267 11.93 1.30 -1.77
C LYS A 267 11.89 0.30 -0.62
N TYR A 268 11.77 -1.00 -0.91
CA TYR A 268 11.86 -2.04 0.13
C TYR A 268 13.24 -2.08 0.81
N ARG A 269 14.31 -1.78 0.08
CA ARG A 269 15.64 -1.68 0.68
C ARG A 269 15.77 -0.41 1.52
N THR A 270 15.38 0.73 0.97
CA THR A 270 15.65 2.05 1.55
C THR A 270 14.72 2.36 2.73
N TRP A 271 13.48 1.88 2.71
CA TRP A 271 12.46 2.24 3.71
C TRP A 271 12.29 1.22 4.84
N SER A 272 12.98 0.09 4.77
CA SER A 272 12.84 -0.98 5.75
C SER A 272 14.08 -1.13 6.62
N ASP A 273 13.88 -1.62 7.85
CA ASP A 273 14.94 -1.90 8.80
C ASP A 273 15.71 -3.17 8.42
N CYS A 274 16.48 -3.07 7.32
CA CYS A 274 17.26 -4.15 6.73
C CYS A 274 18.77 -3.87 6.73
N GLY A 275 19.19 -2.71 7.23
CA GLY A 275 20.60 -2.29 7.27
C GLY A 275 21.25 -2.22 5.88
N GLY A 276 20.46 -1.96 4.83
CA GLY A 276 20.92 -1.88 3.44
C GLY A 276 20.99 -3.22 2.70
N ASP A 277 20.66 -4.33 3.36
CA ASP A 277 20.55 -5.67 2.79
C ASP A 277 19.09 -6.13 2.85
N VAL A 278 18.34 -5.86 1.77
CA VAL A 278 16.88 -6.08 1.71
C VAL A 278 16.47 -7.52 2.00
N GLU A 279 17.34 -8.49 1.70
CA GLU A 279 17.06 -9.92 1.87
C GLU A 279 17.11 -10.40 3.33
N LYS A 280 17.61 -9.56 4.26
CA LYS A 280 17.48 -9.84 5.71
C LYS A 280 16.07 -9.69 6.22
N THR A 281 15.26 -8.88 5.56
CA THR A 281 13.90 -8.54 6.00
C THR A 281 12.84 -9.16 5.09
N TYR A 282 13.12 -9.26 3.78
CA TYR A 282 12.19 -9.79 2.77
C TYR A 282 12.86 -10.86 1.93
N THR A 283 12.22 -12.01 1.79
CA THR A 283 12.70 -13.02 0.83
C THR A 283 12.53 -12.52 -0.61
N LYS A 284 13.33 -13.04 -1.55
CA LYS A 284 13.14 -12.76 -2.99
C LYS A 284 11.71 -13.10 -3.44
N ASP A 285 11.14 -14.20 -2.94
CA ASP A 285 9.76 -14.59 -3.24
C ASP A 285 8.74 -13.52 -2.80
N GLU A 286 8.92 -12.89 -1.64
CA GLU A 286 8.01 -11.86 -1.15
C GLU A 286 8.10 -10.58 -2.00
N LEU A 287 9.33 -10.14 -2.28
CA LEU A 287 9.57 -8.99 -3.17
C LEU A 287 8.95 -9.23 -4.55
N LEU A 288 9.20 -10.40 -5.14
CA LEU A 288 8.70 -10.75 -6.46
C LEU A 288 7.20 -11.04 -6.48
N THR A 289 6.59 -11.46 -5.37
CA THR A 289 5.13 -11.58 -5.27
C THR A 289 4.47 -10.21 -5.43
N ILE A 290 4.99 -9.19 -4.74
CA ILE A 290 4.49 -7.81 -4.83
C ILE A 290 4.69 -7.27 -6.24
N ILE A 291 5.91 -7.37 -6.77
CA ILE A 291 6.24 -6.89 -8.11
C ILE A 291 5.40 -7.61 -9.18
N THR A 292 5.20 -8.93 -9.07
CA THR A 292 4.36 -9.70 -9.99
C THR A 292 2.91 -9.28 -9.91
N ILE A 293 2.37 -8.98 -8.72
CA ILE A 293 1.01 -8.43 -8.58
C ILE A 293 0.87 -7.11 -9.36
N TYR A 294 1.81 -6.18 -9.23
CA TYR A 294 1.81 -4.94 -10.01
C TYR A 294 1.88 -5.17 -11.53
N TRP A 295 2.70 -6.15 -11.95
CA TRP A 295 2.88 -6.52 -13.36
C TRP A 295 1.60 -7.12 -13.95
N VAL A 296 1.10 -8.21 -13.37
CA VAL A 296 -0.01 -9.00 -13.93
C VAL A 296 -1.33 -8.23 -13.94
N THR A 297 -1.47 -7.24 -13.06
CA THR A 297 -2.65 -6.36 -13.04
C THR A 297 -2.44 -5.04 -13.78
N GLN A 298 -1.22 -4.78 -14.27
CA GLN A 298 -0.82 -3.54 -14.95
C GLN A 298 -1.15 -2.29 -14.13
N THR A 299 -1.01 -2.37 -12.80
CA THR A 299 -1.47 -1.32 -11.89
C THR A 299 -0.42 -0.30 -11.51
N ILE A 300 0.83 -0.41 -11.99
CA ILE A 300 1.85 0.62 -11.71
C ILE A 300 1.43 1.99 -12.27
N SER A 301 0.71 2.03 -13.40
CA SER A 301 0.17 3.27 -13.94
C SER A 301 -0.94 3.84 -13.06
N SER A 302 -1.96 3.03 -12.74
CA SER A 302 -3.12 3.49 -11.99
C SER A 302 -2.78 3.84 -10.54
N SER A 303 -1.87 3.10 -9.91
CA SER A 303 -1.46 3.32 -8.53
C SER A 303 -0.77 4.67 -8.34
N THR A 304 -0.02 5.13 -9.34
CA THR A 304 0.73 6.38 -9.28
C THR A 304 -0.16 7.61 -9.51
N ARG A 305 -1.32 7.47 -10.16
CA ARG A 305 -2.29 8.57 -10.33
C ARG A 305 -2.76 9.15 -9.00
N MET A 306 -2.81 8.32 -7.95
CA MET A 306 -3.19 8.78 -6.62
C MET A 306 -2.22 9.82 -6.06
N TYR A 307 -0.93 9.78 -6.42
CA TYR A 307 0.02 10.84 -6.06
C TYR A 307 -0.36 12.17 -6.71
N PHE A 308 -0.72 12.15 -7.99
CA PHE A 308 -1.15 13.35 -8.72
C PHE A 308 -2.42 13.96 -8.12
N GLU A 309 -3.43 13.14 -7.85
CA GLU A 309 -4.70 13.62 -7.27
C GLU A 309 -4.47 14.15 -5.84
N ASN A 310 -3.72 13.42 -5.01
CA ASN A 310 -3.37 13.85 -3.67
C ASN A 310 -2.56 15.17 -3.65
N GLN A 311 -1.67 15.40 -4.61
CA GLN A 311 -0.91 16.65 -4.69
C GLN A 311 -1.79 17.85 -5.12
N LYS A 312 -2.84 17.59 -5.90
CA LYS A 312 -3.80 18.63 -6.34
C LYS A 312 -4.82 18.99 -5.28
N ASP A 313 -5.19 18.04 -4.42
CA ASP A 313 -6.09 18.26 -3.28
C ASP A 313 -5.39 17.95 -1.95
N LEU A 314 -4.61 18.93 -1.49
CA LEU A 314 -3.94 18.86 -0.20
C LEU A 314 -4.95 19.02 0.93
N TRP A 315 -5.05 18.00 1.78
CA TRP A 315 -5.85 18.07 2.99
C TRP A 315 -5.10 18.83 4.10
N THR A 316 -5.34 20.14 4.17
CA THR A 316 -4.88 21.01 5.25
C THR A 316 -6.00 21.24 6.25
N MET A 317 -5.71 21.13 7.54
CA MET A 317 -6.68 21.42 8.59
C MET A 317 -6.92 22.92 8.70
N GLU A 318 -8.18 23.31 8.89
CA GLU A 318 -8.52 24.67 9.31
C GLU A 318 -8.16 24.88 10.78
N LYS A 319 -8.15 26.15 11.21
CA LYS A 319 -7.95 26.50 12.61
C LYS A 319 -8.97 25.76 13.50
N ASP A 320 -8.48 25.22 14.61
CA ASP A 320 -9.25 24.50 15.62
C ASP A 320 -9.91 23.17 15.16
N GLN A 321 -9.71 22.76 13.91
CA GLN A 321 -10.11 21.42 13.46
C GLN A 321 -9.22 20.36 14.11
N LYS A 322 -9.81 19.21 14.41
CA LYS A 322 -9.13 18.01 14.91
C LYS A 322 -9.75 16.76 14.29
N VAL A 323 -9.00 15.66 14.27
CA VAL A 323 -9.56 14.34 14.00
C VAL A 323 -10.34 13.91 15.25
N PRO A 324 -11.68 13.70 15.18
CA PRO A 324 -12.50 13.42 16.35
C PRO A 324 -12.47 11.95 16.81
N ALA A 325 -12.10 11.00 15.95
CA ALA A 325 -11.98 9.59 16.34
C ALA A 325 -10.83 9.38 17.35
N PRO A 326 -10.95 8.45 18.31
CA PRO A 326 -9.82 8.00 19.12
C PRO A 326 -8.67 7.51 18.23
N ALA A 327 -7.43 7.89 18.53
CA ALA A 327 -6.27 7.59 17.70
C ALA A 327 -5.14 6.93 18.51
N GLY A 328 -4.65 5.79 18.01
CA GLY A 328 -3.39 5.18 18.40
C GLY A 328 -2.33 5.41 17.32
N MET A 329 -1.07 5.58 17.72
CA MET A 329 0.05 5.81 16.82
C MET A 329 1.21 4.90 17.22
N ALA A 330 1.81 4.23 16.24
CA ALA A 330 3.08 3.53 16.38
C ALA A 330 4.07 4.20 15.41
N MET A 331 5.01 4.97 15.95
CA MET A 331 6.04 5.70 15.20
C MET A 331 7.42 5.23 15.62
#